data_AF-A0A4Y2ATC2-F1
#
_entry.id   AF-A0A4Y2ATC2-F1
#
_cell.length_a   1.000
_cell.length_b   1.000
_cell.length_c   1.000
_cell.angle_alpha   90.00
_cell.angle_beta   90.00
_cell.angle_gamma   90.00
#
_symmetry.space_group_name_H-M   'P 1'
#
loop_
_entity.id
_entity.type
_entity.pdbx_description
1 polymer ?
#
loop_
_entity_poly.entity_id
_entity_poly.type
_entity_poly.pdbx_seq_one_letter_code
_entity_poly.pdbx_strand_id
1 'polypeptide(L)'
;MSRSLSPRRHVEGYGRRNIRSVLPLEENVDYLNDILERFRRDALRRRREMRSIDEVDRSLPQPIEVNAVEFYCKDNAKSHHTESYDMLEGKDPSPVFRRGEYFYLGIRFNRPIDIHTDKVRLHITYGPKNQVGKGTLVILPVMENKAFTLDSSKWDICMTRKERSIVTMQIQIPYMAGVGLWRMKVLSHVKGNEANPKTFECKESIYILFNPWCKDDPVYISDNKGRQEYILSDVGKIYMGSFKNPVGRPWVFGQFSDAALPASVFLLEKSGLDYKSRANPVKIVRAISAMVNSNDDNGVVVGNWTGKYDDGTAPWSWTGSAAILEQFLSSGGKPVRYGQCWVFSGVCTTVCRALGIPCRSVTNFVSAHDTDDSLTVDKYFDADGNDLAEFNEDSIWNFHVWNDCWMARPDLPAGYGGWQAIDATPQETSEGAFQAGPASVVAIRRGEISHLYDAPFVFAEVNADIVHWQIDEDSDFGWRKLKTNTYQ
;
A
#
# COMPACT_ATOMS: atom_id res chain seq x y z
N MET A 1 -51.50 -36.45 -21.75
CA MET A 1 -50.43 -37.48 -21.81
C MET A 1 -49.36 -37.04 -22.79
N SER A 2 -48.17 -36.74 -22.27
CA SER A 2 -46.83 -37.06 -22.83
C SER A 2 -46.46 -36.45 -24.22
N ARG A 3 -45.29 -35.85 -24.46
CA ARG A 3 -43.90 -36.15 -24.08
C ARG A 3 -43.05 -34.86 -24.25
N SER A 4 -42.39 -34.38 -23.22
CA SER A 4 -40.96 -34.55 -22.89
C SER A 4 -39.97 -33.83 -23.83
N LEU A 5 -39.50 -32.67 -23.35
CA LEU A 5 -38.33 -31.92 -23.81
C LEU A 5 -37.04 -32.68 -23.49
N SER A 6 -36.06 -32.63 -24.40
CA SER A 6 -34.67 -33.03 -24.17
C SER A 6 -33.81 -31.78 -23.97
N PRO A 7 -32.86 -31.74 -23.01
CA PRO A 7 -32.12 -30.54 -22.66
C PRO A 7 -30.81 -30.38 -23.44
N ARG A 8 -30.50 -29.13 -23.80
CA ARG A 8 -29.17 -28.72 -24.28
C ARG A 8 -28.21 -28.58 -23.11
N ARG A 9 -27.03 -29.17 -23.33
CA ARG A 9 -25.79 -29.26 -22.56
C ARG A 9 -25.50 -28.10 -21.58
N HIS A 10 -25.30 -28.47 -20.32
CA HIS A 10 -24.55 -27.71 -19.32
C HIS A 10 -23.09 -27.55 -19.77
N VAL A 11 -22.59 -26.32 -19.70
CA VAL A 11 -21.16 -26.03 -19.62
C VAL A 11 -20.80 -26.07 -18.14
N GLU A 12 -19.83 -26.91 -17.79
CA GLU A 12 -19.34 -27.12 -16.43
C GLU A 12 -18.78 -25.81 -15.86
N GLY A 13 -19.40 -25.33 -14.79
CA GLY A 13 -18.80 -24.32 -13.92
C GLY A 13 -17.64 -24.93 -13.15
N TYR A 14 -16.50 -24.23 -13.14
CA TYR A 14 -15.44 -24.44 -12.17
C TYR A 14 -15.96 -24.03 -10.78
N GLY A 15 -16.62 -24.98 -10.10
CA GLY A 15 -17.05 -24.83 -8.71
C GLY A 15 -15.83 -24.73 -7.80
N ARG A 16 -15.59 -23.54 -7.23
CA ARG A 16 -14.78 -23.39 -6.02
C ARG A 16 -15.53 -24.02 -4.86
N ARG A 17 -14.84 -24.90 -4.15
CA ARG A 17 -15.27 -25.48 -2.89
C ARG A 17 -15.61 -24.36 -1.90
N ASN A 18 -16.72 -24.54 -1.20
CA ASN A 18 -17.05 -23.86 0.05
C ASN A 18 -15.80 -23.71 0.94
N ILE A 19 -15.32 -22.49 1.10
CA ILE A 19 -14.41 -22.12 2.18
C ILE A 19 -15.27 -21.32 3.16
N ARG A 20 -15.97 -22.04 4.04
CA ARG A 20 -16.34 -21.47 5.35
C ARG A 20 -15.19 -21.79 6.30
N SER A 21 -14.73 -20.73 6.97
CA SER A 21 -13.90 -20.71 8.18
C SER A 21 -12.60 -21.50 8.18
N VAL A 22 -11.51 -20.85 7.75
CA VAL A 22 -10.19 -21.01 8.40
C VAL A 22 -9.56 -19.62 8.42
N LEU A 23 -9.51 -18.98 9.60
CA LEU A 23 -8.69 -17.81 9.87
C LEU A 23 -7.21 -18.20 9.69
N PRO A 24 -6.41 -17.57 8.81
CA PRO A 24 -4.97 -17.77 8.77
C PRO A 24 -4.24 -16.71 9.63
N LEU A 25 -4.86 -16.25 10.72
CA LEU A 25 -4.29 -15.21 11.57
C LEU A 25 -3.37 -15.75 12.67
N GLU A 26 -3.55 -16.99 13.13
CA GLU A 26 -2.76 -17.54 14.26
C GLU A 26 -1.30 -17.85 13.92
N GLU A 27 -0.96 -18.25 12.67
CA GLU A 27 0.42 -18.59 12.28
C GLU A 27 1.38 -17.38 12.13
N ASN A 28 0.88 -16.14 12.19
CA ASN A 28 1.72 -14.93 12.02
C ASN A 28 1.58 -13.92 13.15
N VAL A 29 0.83 -14.19 14.23
CA VAL A 29 0.66 -13.24 15.35
C VAL A 29 2.01 -12.89 15.97
N ASP A 30 2.88 -13.86 16.21
CA ASP A 30 4.22 -13.63 16.78
C ASP A 30 5.11 -12.81 15.86
N TYR A 31 4.97 -13.00 14.55
CA TYR A 31 5.71 -12.24 13.54
C TYR A 31 5.21 -10.80 13.43
N LEU A 32 3.88 -10.60 13.41
CA LEU A 32 3.25 -9.28 13.44
C LEU A 32 3.57 -8.52 14.73
N ASN A 33 3.56 -9.23 15.87
CA ASN A 33 3.98 -8.68 17.16
C ASN A 33 5.47 -8.36 17.16
N ASP A 34 6.34 -9.20 16.61
CA ASP A 34 7.77 -8.89 16.49
C ASP A 34 8.00 -7.68 15.58
N ILE A 35 7.30 -7.56 14.45
CA ILE A 35 7.34 -6.38 13.58
C ILE A 35 6.85 -5.14 14.32
N LEU A 36 5.68 -5.21 14.97
CA LEU A 36 5.08 -4.08 15.67
C LEU A 36 5.93 -3.64 16.85
N GLU A 37 6.41 -4.60 17.66
CA GLU A 37 7.35 -4.35 18.73
C GLU A 37 8.69 -3.86 18.22
N ARG A 38 9.12 -4.23 17.00
CA ARG A 38 10.30 -3.63 16.37
C ARG A 38 10.03 -2.23 15.89
N PHE A 39 8.91 -1.91 15.25
CA PHE A 39 8.60 -0.54 14.87
C PHE A 39 8.46 0.37 16.09
N ARG A 40 7.81 -0.13 17.16
CA ARG A 40 7.77 0.54 18.46
C ARG A 40 9.16 0.65 19.08
N ARG A 41 9.93 -0.44 19.12
CA ARG A 41 11.31 -0.42 19.63
C ARG A 41 12.17 0.50 18.79
N ASP A 42 12.07 0.57 17.48
CA ASP A 42 12.88 1.44 16.63
C ASP A 42 12.47 2.91 16.80
N ALA A 43 11.18 3.20 16.97
CA ALA A 43 10.70 4.53 17.37
C ALA A 43 11.19 4.94 18.77
N LEU A 44 11.25 4.00 19.73
CA LEU A 44 11.61 4.25 21.14
C LEU A 44 13.14 4.16 21.42
N ARG A 45 13.86 3.26 20.74
CA ARG A 45 15.31 2.95 20.86
C ARG A 45 16.19 4.06 20.30
N ARG A 46 15.64 4.90 19.41
CA ARG A 46 16.23 6.19 19.01
C ARG A 46 16.55 7.13 20.19
N ARG A 47 16.20 6.75 21.43
CA ARG A 47 16.58 7.45 22.68
C ARG A 47 17.67 6.83 23.55
N ARG A 48 18.26 5.64 23.29
CA ARG A 48 19.41 5.14 24.10
C ARG A 48 20.00 3.83 23.55
N GLU A 49 21.33 3.75 23.41
CA GLU A 49 22.22 2.75 24.07
C GLU A 49 23.64 2.65 23.46
N MET A 50 24.58 2.12 24.24
CA MET A 50 25.95 1.78 23.84
C MET A 50 26.45 0.47 24.52
N ARG A 51 26.93 -0.48 23.66
CA ARG A 51 28.03 -1.52 23.70
C ARG A 51 28.25 -2.43 24.94
N SER A 52 28.76 -3.68 24.86
CA SER A 52 29.95 -4.24 24.14
C SER A 52 29.89 -5.78 23.88
N ILE A 53 31.00 -6.37 23.35
CA ILE A 53 31.19 -7.76 22.83
C ILE A 53 32.51 -8.35 23.40
N ASP A 54 32.60 -9.69 23.56
CA ASP A 54 33.80 -10.47 23.91
C ASP A 54 34.26 -11.48 22.82
N GLU A 55 35.54 -11.89 22.86
CA GLU A 55 36.33 -12.65 21.86
C GLU A 55 36.45 -14.19 22.10
N VAL A 56 36.76 -14.98 21.03
CA VAL A 56 37.17 -16.41 21.09
C VAL A 56 38.27 -16.77 20.05
N ASP A 57 39.10 -17.76 20.41
CA ASP A 57 40.40 -18.26 19.91
C ASP A 57 40.44 -19.07 18.57
N ARG A 58 41.63 -19.19 17.95
CA ARG A 58 41.92 -19.59 16.54
C ARG A 58 42.86 -20.82 16.40
N SER A 59 42.42 -21.90 15.73
CA SER A 59 43.35 -22.92 15.18
C SER A 59 42.90 -23.68 13.90
N LEU A 60 41.83 -23.24 13.23
CA LEU A 60 41.45 -23.69 11.87
C LEU A 60 41.40 -22.48 10.93
N PRO A 61 41.47 -22.63 9.59
CA PRO A 61 41.11 -21.56 8.67
C PRO A 61 39.68 -21.13 8.98
N GLN A 62 39.54 -20.01 9.69
CA GLN A 62 38.25 -19.51 10.09
C GLN A 62 37.59 -18.82 8.91
N PRO A 63 36.27 -18.98 8.73
CA PRO A 63 35.51 -18.15 7.82
C PRO A 63 35.81 -16.68 8.08
N ILE A 64 35.92 -15.90 7.01
CA ILE A 64 36.04 -14.45 7.13
C ILE A 64 34.85 -13.88 7.92
N GLU A 65 35.10 -12.98 8.87
CA GLU A 65 34.04 -12.42 9.73
C GLU A 65 33.73 -10.99 9.32
N VAL A 66 32.46 -10.60 9.47
CA VAL A 66 31.98 -9.25 9.18
C VAL A 66 32.05 -8.43 10.47
N ASN A 67 32.80 -7.34 10.42
CA ASN A 67 32.93 -6.39 11.53
C ASN A 67 31.86 -5.29 11.46
N ALA A 68 31.48 -4.86 10.26
CA ALA A 68 30.45 -3.84 10.05
C ALA A 68 29.88 -3.91 8.63
N VAL A 69 28.63 -3.48 8.51
CA VAL A 69 27.93 -3.26 7.24
C VAL A 69 27.47 -1.80 7.23
N GLU A 70 27.69 -1.11 6.11
CA GLU A 70 27.33 0.29 5.90
C GLU A 70 26.42 0.38 4.67
N PHE A 71 25.18 0.85 4.87
CA PHE A 71 24.19 0.99 3.81
C PHE A 71 24.26 2.35 3.09
N TYR A 72 25.14 3.26 3.52
CA TYR A 72 25.28 4.60 2.95
C TYR A 72 23.93 5.31 2.81
N CYS A 73 23.07 5.20 3.83
CA CYS A 73 21.65 5.53 3.75
C CYS A 73 21.41 6.94 3.17
N LYS A 74 22.13 7.95 3.66
CA LYS A 74 21.98 9.35 3.21
C LYS A 74 22.45 9.60 1.78
N ASP A 75 23.47 8.89 1.31
CA ASP A 75 23.97 9.06 -0.05
C ASP A 75 23.11 8.33 -1.07
N ASN A 76 22.71 7.10 -0.75
CA ASN A 76 21.76 6.35 -1.57
C ASN A 76 20.40 7.04 -1.64
N ALA A 77 19.94 7.70 -0.56
CA ALA A 77 18.67 8.41 -0.56
C ALA A 77 18.55 9.47 -1.66
N LYS A 78 19.67 10.07 -2.09
CA LYS A 78 19.69 11.08 -3.16
C LYS A 78 19.27 10.50 -4.51
N SER A 79 19.82 9.36 -4.89
CA SER A 79 19.44 8.68 -6.15
C SER A 79 18.06 8.04 -6.05
N HIS A 80 17.64 7.64 -4.85
CA HIS A 80 16.32 7.06 -4.63
C HIS A 80 15.20 8.09 -4.39
N HIS A 81 15.49 9.39 -4.29
CA HIS A 81 14.50 10.42 -3.94
C HIS A 81 13.75 10.08 -2.64
N THR A 82 14.52 9.75 -1.61
CA THR A 82 14.04 9.38 -0.28
C THR A 82 14.67 10.23 0.82
N GLU A 83 15.35 11.34 0.48
CA GLU A 83 16.07 12.17 1.46
C GLU A 83 15.16 12.78 2.53
N SER A 84 13.88 12.99 2.19
CA SER A 84 12.91 13.63 3.06
C SER A 84 12.41 12.74 4.19
N TYR A 85 12.57 11.41 4.13
CA TYR A 85 12.09 10.53 5.20
C TYR A 85 12.88 10.77 6.49
N ASP A 86 12.18 11.15 7.55
CA ASP A 86 12.78 11.43 8.87
C ASP A 86 13.54 10.22 9.44
N MET A 87 13.23 9.00 8.98
CA MET A 87 13.96 7.78 9.35
C MET A 87 15.41 7.73 8.88
N LEU A 88 15.83 8.62 7.97
CA LEU A 88 17.23 8.82 7.59
C LEU A 88 18.00 9.71 8.55
N GLU A 89 17.30 10.39 9.45
CA GLU A 89 17.90 11.23 10.46
C GLU A 89 18.18 10.45 11.76
N GLY A 90 19.23 10.87 12.48
CA GLY A 90 19.66 10.22 13.73
C GLY A 90 20.90 9.33 13.60
N LYS A 91 21.16 8.54 14.65
CA LYS A 91 22.40 7.74 14.79
C LYS A 91 22.39 6.44 13.99
N ASP A 92 21.23 5.85 13.80
CA ASP A 92 21.04 4.55 13.13
C ASP A 92 19.97 4.69 12.03
N PRO A 93 20.30 5.32 10.89
CA PRO A 93 19.35 5.59 9.82
C PRO A 93 18.87 4.30 9.16
N SER A 94 17.56 4.18 8.94
CA SER A 94 17.00 3.03 8.22
C SER A 94 17.16 3.22 6.71
N PRO A 95 17.70 2.23 5.96
CA PRO A 95 17.78 2.33 4.50
C PRO A 95 16.37 2.39 3.88
N VAL A 96 16.11 3.43 3.08
CA VAL A 96 14.86 3.59 2.32
C VAL A 96 15.19 3.70 0.84
N PHE A 97 14.92 2.62 0.10
CA PHE A 97 15.22 2.49 -1.31
C PHE A 97 13.94 2.39 -2.14
N ARG A 98 14.04 2.74 -3.42
CA ARG A 98 12.99 2.48 -4.42
C ARG A 98 13.44 1.35 -5.33
N ARG A 99 12.52 0.45 -5.67
CA ARG A 99 12.78 -0.67 -6.58
C ARG A 99 13.16 -0.21 -8.00
N GLY A 100 13.82 -1.04 -8.79
CA GLY A 100 14.27 -0.66 -10.13
C GLY A 100 15.45 0.32 -10.15
N GLU A 101 16.11 0.51 -9.01
CA GLU A 101 17.32 1.31 -8.84
C GLU A 101 18.31 0.52 -7.96
N TYR A 102 19.61 0.75 -8.13
CA TYR A 102 20.64 0.13 -7.31
C TYR A 102 21.00 1.00 -6.10
N PHE A 103 21.53 0.35 -5.05
CA PHE A 103 22.11 1.06 -3.90
C PHE A 103 23.54 0.59 -3.62
N TYR A 104 24.36 1.46 -3.05
CA TYR A 104 25.69 1.12 -2.58
C TYR A 104 25.67 0.45 -1.22
N LEU A 105 26.52 -0.56 -1.03
CA LEU A 105 26.71 -1.27 0.23
C LEU A 105 28.20 -1.42 0.52
N GLY A 106 28.62 -1.16 1.76
CA GLY A 106 29.97 -1.36 2.24
C GLY A 106 30.01 -2.47 3.27
N ILE A 107 30.94 -3.41 3.14
CA ILE A 107 31.18 -4.46 4.13
C ILE A 107 32.63 -4.40 4.57
N ARG A 108 32.84 -4.25 5.88
CA ARG A 108 34.15 -4.33 6.50
C ARG A 108 34.31 -5.67 7.18
N PHE A 109 35.31 -6.41 6.74
CA PHE A 109 35.69 -7.71 7.28
C PHE A 109 36.83 -7.60 8.31
N ASN A 110 37.07 -8.68 9.05
CA ASN A 110 38.20 -8.80 9.98
C ASN A 110 39.57 -8.95 9.29
N ARG A 111 39.60 -9.39 8.03
CA ARG A 111 40.79 -9.47 7.16
C ARG A 111 40.42 -9.18 5.69
N PRO A 112 41.39 -8.94 4.80
CA PRO A 112 41.12 -8.88 3.37
C PRO A 112 40.41 -10.13 2.85
N ILE A 113 39.40 -9.93 1.99
CA ILE A 113 38.70 -11.03 1.33
C ILE A 113 39.57 -11.66 0.26
N ASP A 114 39.73 -12.98 0.34
CA ASP A 114 40.35 -13.78 -0.72
C ASP A 114 39.24 -14.56 -1.43
N ILE A 115 38.84 -14.10 -2.62
CA ILE A 115 37.76 -14.74 -3.39
C ILE A 115 38.07 -16.18 -3.81
N HIS A 116 39.33 -16.62 -3.72
CA HIS A 116 39.71 -18.00 -4.02
C HIS A 116 39.42 -18.92 -2.85
N THR A 117 39.50 -18.45 -1.61
CA THR A 117 39.30 -19.26 -0.39
C THR A 117 38.01 -18.93 0.36
N ASP A 118 37.58 -17.67 0.35
CA ASP A 118 36.36 -17.19 1.00
C ASP A 118 35.17 -17.27 0.05
N LYS A 119 34.03 -17.75 0.56
CA LYS A 119 32.73 -17.60 -0.08
C LYS A 119 31.85 -16.73 0.81
N VAL A 120 31.47 -15.56 0.30
CA VAL A 120 30.56 -14.62 0.98
C VAL A 120 29.28 -14.49 0.16
N ARG A 121 28.13 -14.51 0.83
CA ARG A 121 26.81 -14.33 0.22
C ARG A 121 25.98 -13.34 1.03
N LEU A 122 25.26 -12.46 0.34
CA LEU A 122 24.19 -11.68 0.94
C LEU A 122 22.90 -12.48 0.86
N HIS A 123 22.24 -12.65 1.99
CA HIS A 123 20.90 -13.21 2.07
C HIS A 123 19.95 -12.06 2.38
N ILE A 124 19.16 -11.64 1.38
CA ILE A 124 18.14 -10.60 1.54
C ILE A 124 16.78 -11.27 1.60
N THR A 125 16.07 -11.10 2.71
CA THR A 125 14.82 -11.80 3.01
C THR A 125 13.65 -10.84 3.11
N TYR A 126 12.48 -11.31 2.68
CA TYR A 126 11.23 -10.55 2.65
C TYR A 126 10.10 -11.41 3.20
N GLY A 127 9.45 -10.92 4.26
CA GLY A 127 8.43 -11.67 4.97
C GLY A 127 8.94 -12.77 5.91
N PRO A 128 8.02 -13.61 6.42
CA PRO A 128 8.33 -14.66 7.39
C PRO A 128 8.83 -15.96 6.74
N LYS A 129 8.39 -16.25 5.50
CA LYS A 129 8.70 -17.51 4.80
C LYS A 129 9.73 -17.28 3.69
N ASN A 130 10.99 -17.57 4.00
CA ASN A 130 12.15 -17.35 3.12
C ASN A 130 12.22 -18.43 2.01
N GLN A 131 11.87 -18.09 0.77
CA GLN A 131 11.84 -19.01 -0.36
C GLN A 131 12.36 -18.35 -1.64
N VAL A 132 13.38 -18.96 -2.26
CA VAL A 132 13.98 -18.44 -3.51
C VAL A 132 12.94 -18.41 -4.63
N GLY A 133 12.20 -19.51 -4.84
CA GLY A 133 11.20 -19.60 -5.91
C GLY A 133 10.01 -18.65 -5.78
N LYS A 134 9.80 -18.05 -4.60
CA LYS A 134 8.76 -17.03 -4.37
C LYS A 134 9.30 -15.60 -4.32
N GLY A 135 10.61 -15.42 -4.50
CA GLY A 135 11.25 -14.11 -4.41
C GLY A 135 11.34 -13.54 -2.99
N THR A 136 11.06 -14.34 -1.96
CA THR A 136 11.11 -13.92 -0.54
C THR A 136 12.47 -14.20 0.11
N LEU A 137 13.37 -14.90 -0.60
CA LEU A 137 14.78 -15.03 -0.26
C LEU A 137 15.62 -14.80 -1.52
N VAL A 138 16.49 -13.79 -1.45
CA VAL A 138 17.46 -13.44 -2.48
C VAL A 138 18.84 -13.79 -1.97
N ILE A 139 19.62 -14.52 -2.78
CA ILE A 139 20.98 -14.92 -2.44
C ILE A 139 21.92 -14.32 -3.48
N LEU A 140 22.76 -13.38 -3.06
CA LEU A 140 23.72 -12.68 -3.92
C LEU A 140 25.15 -13.09 -3.53
N PRO A 141 25.86 -13.89 -4.33
CA PRO A 141 27.26 -14.21 -4.08
C PRO A 141 28.14 -12.98 -4.32
N VAL A 142 29.03 -12.68 -3.38
CA VAL A 142 30.01 -11.59 -3.54
C VAL A 142 31.16 -12.10 -4.41
N MET A 143 31.26 -11.55 -5.63
CA MET A 143 32.23 -11.94 -6.66
C MET A 143 33.00 -10.70 -7.14
N GLU A 144 34.16 -10.89 -7.77
CA GLU A 144 34.92 -9.80 -8.42
C GLU A 144 34.38 -9.49 -9.82
N ASN A 145 33.10 -9.13 -9.90
CA ASN A 145 32.48 -8.62 -11.12
C ASN A 145 32.38 -7.09 -11.05
N LYS A 146 32.87 -6.40 -12.08
CA LYS A 146 32.91 -4.92 -12.13
C LYS A 146 31.64 -4.28 -12.71
N ALA A 147 30.68 -5.09 -13.12
CA ALA A 147 29.42 -4.65 -13.70
C ALA A 147 28.31 -5.66 -13.39
N PHE A 148 27.06 -5.20 -13.45
CA PHE A 148 25.90 -6.09 -13.44
C PHE A 148 25.92 -6.99 -14.68
N THR A 149 25.51 -8.23 -14.47
CA THR A 149 25.46 -9.31 -15.46
C THR A 149 24.03 -9.69 -15.84
N LEU A 150 23.06 -9.29 -15.03
CA LEU A 150 21.63 -9.54 -15.23
C LEU A 150 20.90 -8.26 -15.60
N ASP A 151 19.77 -8.43 -16.28
CA ASP A 151 18.87 -7.33 -16.65
C ASP A 151 18.18 -6.70 -15.43
N SER A 152 17.64 -5.49 -15.58
CA SER A 152 17.02 -4.69 -14.51
C SER A 152 15.78 -5.33 -13.87
N SER A 153 15.25 -6.42 -14.42
CA SER A 153 14.14 -7.18 -13.81
C SER A 153 14.61 -8.19 -12.74
N LYS A 154 15.93 -8.32 -12.55
CA LYS A 154 16.52 -9.28 -11.59
C LYS A 154 17.39 -8.60 -10.55
N TRP A 155 17.44 -9.23 -9.38
CA TRP A 155 18.43 -8.93 -8.36
C TRP A 155 19.83 -9.26 -8.87
N ASP A 156 20.75 -8.31 -8.73
CA ASP A 156 22.15 -8.50 -9.09
C ASP A 156 23.05 -7.71 -8.13
N ILE A 157 24.34 -8.02 -8.16
CA ILE A 157 25.37 -7.40 -7.34
C ILE A 157 26.59 -7.16 -8.21
N CYS A 158 27.29 -6.05 -8.05
CA CYS A 158 28.63 -5.89 -8.60
C CYS A 158 29.57 -5.23 -7.60
N MET A 159 30.83 -5.66 -7.60
CA MET A 159 31.88 -5.11 -6.75
C MET A 159 32.48 -3.87 -7.41
N THR A 160 32.35 -2.73 -6.74
CA THR A 160 32.86 -1.45 -7.26
C THR A 160 34.25 -1.14 -6.72
N ARG A 161 34.54 -1.51 -5.46
CA ARG A 161 35.83 -1.23 -4.82
C ARG A 161 36.21 -2.33 -3.83
N LYS A 162 37.49 -2.68 -3.80
CA LYS A 162 38.08 -3.63 -2.84
C LYS A 162 39.37 -3.02 -2.29
N GLU A 163 39.36 -2.67 -1.02
CA GLU A 163 40.50 -2.05 -0.33
C GLU A 163 40.75 -2.69 1.02
N ARG A 164 41.88 -3.40 1.12
CA ARG A 164 42.25 -4.14 2.34
C ARG A 164 41.08 -5.04 2.76
N SER A 165 40.47 -4.79 3.91
CA SER A 165 39.34 -5.55 4.46
C SER A 165 37.96 -4.94 4.16
N ILE A 166 37.88 -3.91 3.32
CA ILE A 166 36.62 -3.25 2.96
C ILE A 166 36.28 -3.58 1.50
N VAL A 167 35.04 -4.03 1.29
CA VAL A 167 34.44 -4.24 -0.02
C VAL A 167 33.26 -3.30 -0.16
N THR A 168 33.25 -2.50 -1.22
CA THR A 168 32.09 -1.70 -1.63
C THR A 168 31.51 -2.32 -2.89
N MET A 169 30.18 -2.39 -2.93
CA MET A 169 29.41 -3.03 -3.99
C MET A 169 28.17 -2.19 -4.31
N GLN A 170 27.60 -2.39 -5.48
CA GLN A 170 26.25 -1.96 -5.81
C GLN A 170 25.33 -3.17 -5.85
N ILE A 171 24.12 -3.02 -5.32
CA ILE A 171 23.08 -4.02 -5.30
C ILE A 171 21.93 -3.53 -6.17
N GLN A 172 21.62 -4.22 -7.26
CA GLN A 172 20.51 -3.91 -8.16
C GLN A 172 19.20 -4.45 -7.57
N ILE A 173 18.21 -3.58 -7.35
CA ILE A 173 16.85 -3.96 -6.95
C ILE A 173 16.00 -4.07 -8.22
N PRO A 174 15.34 -5.21 -8.49
CA PRO A 174 14.48 -5.31 -9.66
C PRO A 174 13.24 -4.44 -9.53
N TYR A 175 12.75 -3.88 -10.64
CA TYR A 175 11.52 -3.04 -10.63
C TYR A 175 10.25 -3.83 -10.25
N MET A 176 10.31 -5.16 -10.26
CA MET A 176 9.24 -6.07 -9.80
C MET A 176 9.44 -6.55 -8.36
N ALA A 177 10.38 -5.98 -7.59
CA ALA A 177 10.54 -6.31 -6.17
C ALA A 177 9.26 -5.99 -5.38
N GLY A 178 8.95 -6.84 -4.40
CA GLY A 178 7.87 -6.60 -3.45
C GLY A 178 8.16 -5.40 -2.55
N VAL A 179 7.13 -4.59 -2.31
CA VAL A 179 7.23 -3.37 -1.50
C VAL A 179 7.00 -3.68 -0.02
N GLY A 180 7.85 -3.14 0.85
CA GLY A 180 7.76 -3.34 2.30
C GLY A 180 9.11 -3.52 2.98
N LEU A 181 9.12 -4.28 4.07
CA LEU A 181 10.29 -4.46 4.94
C LEU A 181 11.14 -5.67 4.54
N TRP A 182 12.39 -5.41 4.18
CA TRP A 182 13.41 -6.40 3.86
C TRP A 182 14.46 -6.45 4.97
N ARG A 183 15.11 -7.61 5.11
CA ARG A 183 16.20 -7.83 6.06
C ARG A 183 17.39 -8.42 5.33
N MET A 184 18.61 -8.14 5.80
CA MET A 184 19.82 -8.67 5.19
C MET A 184 20.71 -9.38 6.23
N LYS A 185 21.25 -10.52 5.81
CA LYS A 185 22.32 -11.23 6.52
C LYS A 185 23.50 -11.43 5.58
N VAL A 186 24.71 -11.40 6.12
CA VAL A 186 25.93 -11.75 5.39
C VAL A 186 26.41 -13.10 5.91
N LEU A 187 26.46 -14.07 5.01
CA LEU A 187 26.94 -15.42 5.31
C LEU A 187 28.31 -15.61 4.70
N SER A 188 29.24 -16.13 5.48
CA SER A 188 30.60 -16.46 5.03
C SER A 188 30.99 -17.87 5.42
N HIS A 189 31.71 -18.55 4.53
CA HIS A 189 32.33 -19.84 4.80
C HIS A 189 33.60 -20.01 3.98
N VAL A 190 34.45 -20.96 4.37
CA VAL A 190 35.66 -21.31 3.63
C VAL A 190 35.28 -22.30 2.52
N LYS A 191 35.83 -22.12 1.32
CA LYS A 191 35.63 -23.09 0.22
C LYS A 191 36.12 -24.47 0.64
N GLY A 192 35.29 -25.48 0.40
CA GLY A 192 35.58 -26.86 0.80
C GLY A 192 35.25 -27.18 2.27
N ASN A 193 34.85 -26.18 3.08
CA ASN A 193 34.34 -26.39 4.43
C ASN A 193 33.05 -25.59 4.66
N GLU A 194 31.93 -26.14 4.21
CA GLU A 194 30.60 -25.52 4.32
C GLU A 194 29.92 -25.81 5.67
N ALA A 195 30.53 -26.65 6.53
CA ALA A 195 29.92 -27.12 7.78
C ALA A 195 29.85 -26.05 8.88
N ASN A 196 30.73 -25.04 8.84
CA ASN A 196 30.83 -24.00 9.86
C ASN A 196 30.69 -22.59 9.27
N PRO A 197 29.50 -22.16 8.79
CA PRO A 197 29.32 -20.81 8.29
C PRO A 197 29.29 -19.79 9.44
N LYS A 198 29.84 -18.60 9.19
CA LYS A 198 29.64 -17.42 10.05
C LYS A 198 28.52 -16.58 9.46
N THR A 199 27.62 -16.10 10.31
CA THR A 199 26.48 -15.26 9.91
C THR A 199 26.53 -13.95 10.66
N PHE A 200 26.46 -12.84 9.93
CA PHE A 200 26.29 -11.50 10.48
C PHE A 200 24.89 -11.01 10.11
N GLU A 201 24.07 -10.71 11.12
CA GLU A 201 22.73 -10.15 10.93
C GLU A 201 22.80 -8.62 10.95
N CYS A 202 22.34 -7.98 9.88
CA CYS A 202 22.22 -6.52 9.86
C CYS A 202 21.08 -6.12 10.80
N LYS A 203 21.29 -5.06 11.59
CA LYS A 203 20.29 -4.60 12.56
C LYS A 203 19.22 -3.74 11.90
N GLU A 204 19.58 -3.12 10.79
CA GLU A 204 18.80 -2.19 10.03
C GLU A 204 17.70 -2.93 9.24
N SER A 205 16.48 -2.39 9.31
CA SER A 205 15.40 -2.82 8.43
C SER A 205 15.46 -2.02 7.13
N ILE A 206 15.42 -2.71 5.99
CA ILE A 206 15.54 -2.11 4.66
C ILE A 206 14.15 -1.91 4.09
N TYR A 207 13.75 -0.67 3.85
CA TYR A 207 12.48 -0.36 3.18
C TYR A 207 12.70 -0.34 1.67
N ILE A 208 11.91 -1.11 0.93
CA ILE A 208 11.86 -1.05 -0.53
C ILE A 208 10.48 -0.55 -0.95
N LEU A 209 10.45 0.57 -1.67
CA LEU A 209 9.26 1.29 -2.10
C LEU A 209 9.04 1.17 -3.61
N PHE A 210 7.85 1.57 -4.07
CA PHE A 210 7.58 1.81 -5.48
C PHE A 210 8.45 2.95 -6.04
N ASN A 211 8.70 2.92 -7.36
CA ASN A 211 9.58 3.87 -8.02
C ASN A 211 8.93 4.64 -9.19
N PRO A 212 8.33 5.80 -8.92
CA PRO A 212 7.79 6.71 -9.95
C PRO A 212 8.81 7.27 -10.94
N TRP A 213 10.11 7.09 -10.69
CA TRP A 213 11.20 7.53 -11.57
C TRP A 213 11.69 6.44 -12.52
N CYS A 214 11.42 5.17 -12.22
CA CYS A 214 11.82 4.04 -13.04
C CYS A 214 10.78 3.81 -14.15
N LYS A 215 11.21 3.88 -15.42
CA LYS A 215 10.31 3.72 -16.59
C LYS A 215 9.62 2.36 -16.67
N ASP A 216 10.26 1.33 -16.13
CA ASP A 216 9.75 -0.04 -16.14
C ASP A 216 8.80 -0.31 -14.96
N ASP A 217 8.78 0.57 -13.95
CA ASP A 217 7.88 0.43 -12.81
C ASP A 217 6.44 0.79 -13.22
N PRO A 218 5.44 -0.05 -12.91
CA PRO A 218 4.03 0.25 -13.12
C PRO A 218 3.54 1.62 -12.61
N VAL A 219 4.20 2.24 -11.62
CA VAL A 219 3.82 3.57 -11.10
C VAL A 219 4.59 4.74 -11.73
N TYR A 220 5.32 4.50 -12.82
CA TYR A 220 6.11 5.52 -13.49
C TYR A 220 5.29 6.75 -13.90
N ILE A 221 5.81 7.94 -13.56
CA ILE A 221 5.31 9.22 -14.08
C ILE A 221 6.45 9.90 -14.84
N SER A 222 6.22 10.18 -16.13
CA SER A 222 7.18 10.88 -16.99
C SER A 222 7.31 12.36 -16.64
N ASP A 223 6.24 12.98 -16.15
CA ASP A 223 6.21 14.39 -15.77
C ASP A 223 6.87 14.64 -14.41
N ASN A 224 7.88 15.51 -14.41
CA ASN A 224 8.58 15.89 -13.19
C ASN A 224 7.67 16.65 -12.21
N LYS A 225 6.74 17.48 -12.71
CA LYS A 225 5.80 18.21 -11.84
C LYS A 225 4.84 17.25 -11.15
N GLY A 226 4.34 16.24 -11.87
CA GLY A 226 3.54 15.16 -11.30
C GLY A 226 4.26 14.39 -10.20
N ARG A 227 5.54 14.06 -10.37
CA ARG A 227 6.34 13.43 -9.29
C ARG A 227 6.50 14.35 -8.09
N GLN A 228 6.74 15.64 -8.31
CA GLN A 228 6.83 16.61 -7.23
C GLN A 228 5.51 16.70 -6.45
N GLU A 229 4.38 16.82 -7.15
CA GLU A 229 3.08 17.04 -6.53
C GLU A 229 2.50 15.78 -5.88
N TYR A 230 2.57 14.64 -6.58
CA TYR A 230 1.84 13.42 -6.20
C TYR A 230 2.66 12.44 -5.38
N ILE A 231 3.96 12.73 -5.15
CA ILE A 231 4.85 11.93 -4.29
C ILE A 231 5.54 12.82 -3.26
N LEU A 232 6.22 13.88 -3.70
CA LEU A 232 7.13 14.65 -2.84
C LEU A 232 6.45 15.78 -2.06
N SER A 233 5.30 16.28 -2.48
CA SER A 233 4.54 17.26 -1.68
C SER A 233 3.91 16.56 -0.48
N ASP A 234 4.27 16.99 0.72
CA ASP A 234 3.77 16.46 1.99
C ASP A 234 2.66 17.30 2.61
N VAL A 235 2.30 18.39 1.93
CA VAL A 235 1.15 19.23 2.21
C VAL A 235 0.29 19.36 0.96
N GLY A 236 -1.01 19.59 1.16
CA GLY A 236 -1.95 19.80 0.07
C GLY A 236 -3.24 20.43 0.55
N LYS A 237 -4.27 20.33 -0.31
CA LYS A 237 -5.61 20.79 -0.01
C LYS A 237 -6.61 19.68 -0.27
N ILE A 238 -7.60 19.55 0.61
CA ILE A 238 -8.78 18.73 0.37
C ILE A 238 -9.95 19.69 0.20
N TYR A 239 -10.63 19.63 -0.93
CA TYR A 239 -11.74 20.52 -1.22
C TYR A 239 -13.00 20.03 -0.51
N MET A 240 -13.74 20.96 0.09
CA MET A 240 -14.96 20.72 0.85
C MET A 240 -15.96 21.84 0.58
N GLY A 241 -17.13 21.79 1.23
CA GLY A 241 -18.17 22.81 1.12
C GLY A 241 -19.25 22.39 0.14
N SER A 242 -19.60 23.27 -0.79
CA SER A 242 -20.59 22.96 -1.83
C SER A 242 -20.03 23.30 -3.21
N PHE A 243 -20.64 22.75 -4.27
CA PHE A 243 -20.25 23.06 -5.65
C PHE A 243 -20.29 24.58 -5.97
N LYS A 244 -21.14 25.36 -5.27
CA LYS A 244 -21.24 26.82 -5.44
C LYS A 244 -20.14 27.60 -4.73
N ASN A 245 -19.56 27.02 -3.68
CA ASN A 245 -18.53 27.66 -2.88
C ASN A 245 -17.52 26.61 -2.38
N PRO A 246 -16.69 26.07 -3.28
CA PRO A 246 -15.68 25.07 -2.91
C PRO A 246 -14.58 25.73 -2.09
N VAL A 247 -14.26 25.14 -0.93
CA VAL A 247 -13.21 25.63 -0.04
C VAL A 247 -12.12 24.58 0.09
N GLY A 248 -10.90 24.94 -0.30
CA GLY A 248 -9.73 24.08 -0.12
C GLY A 248 -9.23 24.14 1.32
N ARG A 249 -9.45 23.09 2.10
CA ARG A 249 -8.89 22.94 3.45
C ARG A 249 -7.45 22.47 3.36
N PRO A 250 -6.48 23.20 3.94
CA PRO A 250 -5.10 22.72 4.03
C PRO A 250 -5.04 21.40 4.80
N TRP A 251 -4.21 20.48 4.31
CA TRP A 251 -3.97 19.19 4.94
C TRP A 251 -2.48 18.86 4.91
N VAL A 252 -1.94 18.42 6.06
CA VAL A 252 -0.58 17.90 6.15
C VAL A 252 -0.65 16.39 5.96
N PHE A 253 -0.29 15.90 4.77
CA PHE A 253 -0.17 14.46 4.54
C PHE A 253 0.97 13.90 5.40
N GLY A 254 2.15 14.52 5.34
CA GLY A 254 3.27 14.18 6.23
C GLY A 254 3.78 12.75 6.03
N GLN A 255 3.78 12.24 4.79
CA GLN A 255 4.19 10.87 4.44
C GLN A 255 5.65 10.54 4.78
N PHE A 256 6.47 11.56 5.04
CA PHE A 256 7.87 11.43 5.39
C PHE A 256 8.15 11.40 6.89
N SER A 257 7.11 11.57 7.72
CA SER A 257 7.26 11.45 9.16
C SER A 257 7.76 10.06 9.55
N ASP A 258 8.42 9.99 10.70
CA ASP A 258 8.95 8.74 11.24
C ASP A 258 7.88 7.68 11.56
N ALA A 259 6.62 8.07 11.67
CA ALA A 259 5.48 7.17 11.84
C ALA A 259 4.85 6.71 10.52
N ALA A 260 4.82 7.55 9.49
CA ALA A 260 3.99 7.30 8.30
C ALA A 260 4.42 6.07 7.50
N LEU A 261 5.71 5.92 7.19
CA LEU A 261 6.20 4.76 6.44
C LEU A 261 6.12 3.45 7.26
N PRO A 262 6.54 3.40 8.54
CA PRO A 262 6.31 2.21 9.36
C PRO A 262 4.84 1.82 9.49
N ALA A 263 3.93 2.80 9.65
CA ALA A 263 2.49 2.54 9.69
C ALA A 263 2.00 1.94 8.38
N SER A 264 2.44 2.51 7.25
CA SER A 264 2.07 2.04 5.92
C SER A 264 2.50 0.59 5.68
N VAL A 265 3.73 0.23 6.06
CA VAL A 265 4.22 -1.15 5.96
C VAL A 265 3.48 -2.07 6.93
N PHE A 266 3.21 -1.63 8.15
CA PHE A 266 2.41 -2.38 9.12
C PHE A 266 0.99 -2.66 8.62
N LEU A 267 0.37 -1.73 7.88
CA LEU A 267 -0.93 -1.97 7.23
C LEU A 267 -0.84 -3.05 6.14
N LEU A 268 0.23 -3.08 5.34
CA LEU A 268 0.44 -4.17 4.38
C LEU A 268 0.57 -5.51 5.09
N GLU A 269 1.24 -5.56 6.24
CA GLU A 269 1.32 -6.77 7.06
C GLU A 269 -0.03 -7.20 7.61
N LYS A 270 -0.78 -6.24 8.16
CA LYS A 270 -2.10 -6.48 8.75
C LYS A 270 -3.14 -6.91 7.71
N SER A 271 -3.04 -6.43 6.47
CA SER A 271 -3.95 -6.80 5.36
C SER A 271 -3.93 -8.28 4.99
N GLY A 272 -2.92 -9.04 5.44
CA GLY A 272 -2.73 -10.43 5.03
C GLY A 272 -2.36 -10.60 3.55
N LEU A 273 -2.14 -9.51 2.80
CA LEU A 273 -1.75 -9.56 1.40
C LEU A 273 -0.45 -10.32 1.25
N ASP A 274 -0.46 -11.34 0.40
CA ASP A 274 0.70 -12.19 0.20
C ASP A 274 1.89 -11.39 -0.34
N TYR A 275 3.10 -11.76 0.08
CA TYR A 275 4.33 -11.03 -0.24
C TYR A 275 4.60 -10.93 -1.74
N LYS A 276 4.15 -11.89 -2.56
CA LYS A 276 4.32 -11.79 -4.02
C LYS A 276 3.39 -10.74 -4.61
N SER A 277 2.15 -10.68 -4.13
CA SER A 277 1.16 -9.67 -4.55
C SER A 277 1.55 -8.25 -4.15
N ARG A 278 2.41 -8.07 -3.15
CA ARG A 278 2.98 -6.77 -2.77
C ARG A 278 3.98 -6.17 -3.78
N ALA A 279 4.28 -6.88 -4.88
CA ALA A 279 4.95 -6.28 -6.04
C ALA A 279 3.97 -5.56 -6.99
N ASN A 280 2.66 -5.77 -6.84
CA ASN A 280 1.63 -5.25 -7.73
C ASN A 280 0.92 -4.04 -7.10
N PRO A 281 0.99 -2.83 -7.68
CA PRO A 281 0.33 -1.65 -7.11
C PRO A 281 -1.20 -1.79 -7.08
N VAL A 282 -1.81 -2.50 -8.04
CA VAL A 282 -3.27 -2.72 -8.10
C VAL A 282 -3.75 -3.45 -6.84
N LYS A 283 -3.01 -4.49 -6.43
CA LYS A 283 -3.33 -5.26 -5.22
C LYS A 283 -3.05 -4.48 -3.95
N ILE A 284 -1.96 -3.70 -3.93
CA ILE A 284 -1.63 -2.86 -2.79
C ILE A 284 -2.68 -1.77 -2.56
N VAL A 285 -3.10 -1.02 -3.58
CA VAL A 285 -4.06 0.07 -3.36
C VAL A 285 -5.44 -0.42 -2.96
N ARG A 286 -5.86 -1.59 -3.45
CA ARG A 286 -7.09 -2.26 -3.00
C ARG A 286 -7.00 -2.68 -1.53
N ALA A 287 -5.85 -3.21 -1.11
CA ALA A 287 -5.63 -3.50 0.31
C ALA A 287 -5.59 -2.22 1.16
N ILE A 288 -5.04 -1.12 0.64
CA ILE A 288 -5.02 0.17 1.33
C ILE A 288 -6.45 0.72 1.52
N SER A 289 -7.32 0.66 0.50
CA SER A 289 -8.71 1.13 0.64
C SER A 289 -9.45 0.39 1.75
N ALA A 290 -9.23 -0.93 1.89
CA ALA A 290 -9.79 -1.71 3.01
C ALA A 290 -9.16 -1.33 4.36
N MET A 291 -7.83 -1.28 4.42
CA MET A 291 -7.08 -1.13 5.67
C MET A 291 -7.13 0.29 6.28
N VAL A 292 -7.56 1.30 5.53
CA VAL A 292 -7.67 2.66 6.05
C VAL A 292 -8.92 2.83 6.91
N ASN A 293 -10.01 2.13 6.64
CA ASN A 293 -11.18 2.09 7.51
C ASN A 293 -11.12 0.92 8.51
N SER A 294 -11.96 0.95 9.54
CA SER A 294 -11.90 -0.03 10.63
C SER A 294 -12.91 -1.16 10.55
N ASN A 295 -13.82 -1.16 9.57
CA ASN A 295 -15.08 -1.90 9.64
C ASN A 295 -14.89 -3.42 9.70
N ASP A 296 -13.93 -3.96 8.94
CA ASP A 296 -13.70 -5.41 8.84
C ASP A 296 -12.38 -5.83 9.51
N ASP A 297 -11.30 -5.14 9.17
CA ASP A 297 -9.93 -5.57 9.50
C ASP A 297 -9.32 -4.82 10.70
N ASN A 298 -10.12 -4.05 11.45
CA ASN A 298 -9.63 -3.13 12.46
C ASN A 298 -8.51 -2.21 11.91
N GLY A 299 -8.70 -1.66 10.72
CA GLY A 299 -7.77 -0.74 10.07
C GLY A 299 -7.59 0.60 10.79
N VAL A 300 -7.16 1.64 10.08
CA VAL A 300 -6.62 2.85 10.72
C VAL A 300 -7.68 3.67 11.43
N VAL A 301 -8.79 4.00 10.78
CA VAL A 301 -9.71 5.04 11.24
C VAL A 301 -11.14 4.51 11.42
N VAL A 302 -11.78 4.89 12.53
CA VAL A 302 -13.18 4.61 12.80
C VAL A 302 -14.05 5.74 12.25
N GLY A 303 -15.03 5.41 11.39
CA GLY A 303 -15.99 6.37 10.84
C GLY A 303 -17.06 6.79 11.87
N ASN A 304 -17.42 8.08 11.92
CA ASN A 304 -18.55 8.55 12.75
C ASN A 304 -19.18 9.85 12.20
N TRP A 305 -20.49 9.78 11.92
CA TRP A 305 -21.32 10.88 11.41
C TRP A 305 -22.42 11.33 12.39
N THR A 306 -22.45 10.81 13.61
CA THR A 306 -23.52 11.08 14.60
C THR A 306 -23.51 12.49 15.18
N GLY A 307 -22.43 13.25 14.98
CA GLY A 307 -22.22 14.56 15.62
C GLY A 307 -21.72 14.50 17.06
N LYS A 308 -21.53 13.30 17.64
CA LYS A 308 -21.04 13.10 19.01
C LYS A 308 -19.68 12.40 19.01
N TYR A 309 -18.69 13.01 19.64
CA TYR A 309 -17.28 12.59 19.57
C TYR A 309 -16.56 12.61 20.92
N ASP A 310 -17.30 12.53 22.03
CA ASP A 310 -16.75 12.73 23.39
C ASP A 310 -15.64 11.74 23.78
N ASP A 311 -15.61 10.56 23.13
CA ASP A 311 -14.63 9.50 23.36
C ASP A 311 -13.53 9.42 22.30
N GLY A 312 -13.40 10.43 21.44
CA GLY A 312 -12.41 10.47 20.36
C GLY A 312 -12.10 11.88 19.88
N THR A 313 -11.43 11.96 18.74
CA THR A 313 -11.18 13.24 18.06
C THR A 313 -12.27 13.48 17.03
N ALA A 314 -12.93 14.64 17.10
CA ALA A 314 -13.91 15.02 16.10
C ALA A 314 -13.28 15.09 14.70
N PRO A 315 -13.91 14.55 13.64
CA PRO A 315 -13.33 14.48 12.29
C PRO A 315 -12.83 15.83 11.74
N TRP A 316 -13.50 16.94 12.08
CA TRP A 316 -13.11 18.28 11.64
C TRP A 316 -11.92 18.87 12.41
N SER A 317 -11.47 18.25 13.51
CA SER A 317 -10.32 18.75 14.28
C SER A 317 -8.99 18.30 13.68
N TRP A 318 -8.97 17.23 12.87
CA TRP A 318 -7.76 16.76 12.23
C TRP A 318 -7.20 17.76 11.21
N THR A 319 -5.91 18.02 11.27
CA THR A 319 -5.20 18.92 10.33
C THR A 319 -4.23 18.17 9.42
N GLY A 320 -4.04 16.87 9.66
CA GLY A 320 -3.10 16.04 8.92
C GLY A 320 -3.16 14.58 9.33
N SER A 321 -2.45 13.74 8.57
CA SER A 321 -2.49 12.28 8.70
C SER A 321 -1.40 11.71 9.60
N ALA A 322 -0.28 12.42 9.75
CA ALA A 322 0.85 11.95 10.55
C ALA A 322 0.46 11.59 12.00
N ALA A 323 -0.30 12.48 12.68
CA ALA A 323 -0.76 12.25 14.06
C ALA A 323 -1.69 11.03 14.18
N ILE A 324 -2.54 10.78 13.17
CA ILE A 324 -3.42 9.62 13.13
C ILE A 324 -2.59 8.33 13.01
N LEU A 325 -1.61 8.30 12.10
CA LEU A 325 -0.75 7.13 11.89
C LEU A 325 0.18 6.86 13.10
N GLU A 326 0.67 7.92 13.75
CA GLU A 326 1.44 7.82 14.99
C GLU A 326 0.61 7.24 16.14
N GLN A 327 -0.63 7.73 16.32
CA GLN A 327 -1.56 7.20 17.32
C GLN A 327 -1.92 5.73 17.04
N PHE A 328 -2.14 5.38 15.76
CA PHE A 328 -2.40 4.01 15.32
C PHE A 328 -1.23 3.08 15.69
N LEU A 329 0.01 3.44 15.37
CA LEU A 329 1.19 2.65 15.72
C LEU A 329 1.40 2.54 17.24
N SER A 330 1.32 3.66 17.95
CA SER A 330 1.54 3.73 19.39
C SER A 330 0.53 2.87 20.16
N SER A 331 -0.73 2.86 19.72
CA SER A 331 -1.79 2.03 20.30
C SER A 331 -1.71 0.54 19.92
N GLY A 332 -0.76 0.17 19.06
CA GLY A 332 -0.50 -1.21 18.67
C GLY A 332 -1.35 -1.66 17.50
N GLY A 333 -1.66 -0.75 16.59
CA GLY A 333 -2.53 -1.00 15.45
C GLY A 333 -4.01 -1.05 15.81
N LYS A 334 -4.42 -0.34 16.87
CA LYS A 334 -5.84 -0.19 17.22
C LYS A 334 -6.43 0.99 16.45
N PRO A 335 -7.66 0.87 15.91
CA PRO A 335 -8.31 1.95 15.17
C PRO A 335 -8.37 3.28 15.95
N VAL A 336 -8.16 4.37 15.23
CA VAL A 336 -8.17 5.75 15.72
C VAL A 336 -9.54 6.37 15.49
N ARG A 337 -10.11 6.96 16.55
CA ARG A 337 -11.43 7.60 16.55
C ARG A 337 -11.28 9.13 16.41
N TYR A 338 -11.94 9.82 15.49
CA TYR A 338 -12.83 9.38 14.41
C TYR A 338 -12.46 10.06 13.09
N GLY A 339 -13.01 9.56 11.98
CA GLY A 339 -12.88 10.16 10.65
C GLY A 339 -14.19 10.20 9.86
N GLN A 340 -14.14 10.94 8.76
CA GLN A 340 -15.13 10.99 7.68
C GLN A 340 -14.37 10.99 6.34
N CYS A 341 -15.06 11.05 5.20
CA CYS A 341 -14.47 10.87 3.86
C CYS A 341 -13.15 11.63 3.63
N TRP A 342 -13.07 12.93 4.00
CA TRP A 342 -11.83 13.70 3.83
C TRP A 342 -10.68 13.22 4.74
N VAL A 343 -10.98 12.70 5.93
CA VAL A 343 -9.96 12.13 6.83
C VAL A 343 -9.44 10.81 6.26
N PHE A 344 -10.35 9.94 5.80
CA PHE A 344 -9.98 8.70 5.11
C PHE A 344 -9.13 9.00 3.88
N SER A 345 -9.54 9.95 3.04
CA SER A 345 -8.78 10.37 1.86
C SER A 345 -7.40 10.95 2.20
N GLY A 346 -7.29 11.74 3.27
CA GLY A 346 -6.01 12.25 3.76
C GLY A 346 -5.07 11.13 4.18
N VAL A 347 -5.55 10.19 5.00
CA VAL A 347 -4.77 9.02 5.46
C VAL A 347 -4.39 8.12 4.28
N CYS A 348 -5.32 7.82 3.38
CA CYS A 348 -5.10 7.00 2.19
C CYS A 348 -4.02 7.63 1.27
N THR A 349 -4.10 8.94 1.03
CA THR A 349 -3.07 9.67 0.26
C THR A 349 -1.69 9.51 0.92
N THR A 350 -1.63 9.70 2.23
CA THR A 350 -0.39 9.60 3.00
C THR A 350 0.24 8.22 2.89
N VAL A 351 -0.56 7.15 3.08
CA VAL A 351 -0.10 5.76 2.97
C VAL A 351 0.38 5.43 1.57
N CYS A 352 -0.37 5.82 0.53
CA CYS A 352 0.03 5.60 -0.86
C CYS A 352 1.35 6.31 -1.18
N ARG A 353 1.48 7.60 -0.83
CA ARG A 353 2.69 8.41 -1.09
C ARG A 353 3.88 7.90 -0.29
N ALA A 354 3.69 7.48 0.96
CA ALA A 354 4.74 6.89 1.79
C ALA A 354 5.33 5.62 1.16
N LEU A 355 4.49 4.81 0.49
CA LEU A 355 4.91 3.61 -0.23
C LEU A 355 5.48 3.89 -1.63
N GLY A 356 5.45 5.15 -2.08
CA GLY A 356 5.94 5.56 -3.40
C GLY A 356 4.90 5.43 -4.52
N ILE A 357 3.61 5.31 -4.22
CA ILE A 357 2.52 5.29 -5.19
C ILE A 357 2.02 6.73 -5.37
N PRO A 358 2.06 7.30 -6.60
CA PRO A 358 1.58 8.66 -6.81
C PRO A 358 0.08 8.72 -6.57
N CYS A 359 -0.36 9.60 -5.68
CA CYS A 359 -1.73 9.64 -5.22
C CYS A 359 -2.21 11.08 -5.00
N ARG A 360 -3.50 11.35 -5.23
CA ARG A 360 -4.16 12.64 -4.96
C ARG A 360 -5.54 12.42 -4.36
N SER A 361 -5.95 13.31 -3.46
CA SER A 361 -7.34 13.41 -3.02
C SER A 361 -8.19 14.04 -4.12
N VAL A 362 -9.40 13.51 -4.33
CA VAL A 362 -10.38 14.01 -5.29
C VAL A 362 -11.69 14.29 -4.54
N THR A 363 -12.27 15.45 -4.78
CA THR A 363 -13.57 15.82 -4.22
C THR A 363 -14.61 15.80 -5.33
N ASN A 364 -15.68 15.05 -5.12
CA ASN A 364 -16.89 15.09 -5.93
C ASN A 364 -17.97 15.89 -5.18
N PHE A 365 -18.58 16.87 -5.82
CA PHE A 365 -19.66 17.65 -5.21
C PHE A 365 -20.99 17.14 -5.73
N VAL A 366 -22.01 17.09 -4.86
CA VAL A 366 -23.30 16.45 -5.19
C VAL A 366 -23.07 14.98 -5.56
N SER A 367 -22.33 14.28 -4.70
CA SER A 367 -21.95 12.88 -4.94
C SER A 367 -23.15 11.98 -4.66
N ALA A 368 -23.54 11.19 -5.64
CA ALA A 368 -24.52 10.14 -5.44
C ALA A 368 -23.89 9.02 -4.60
N HIS A 369 -24.67 8.45 -3.69
CA HIS A 369 -24.39 7.20 -3.02
C HIS A 369 -25.54 6.26 -3.35
N ASP A 370 -25.34 5.50 -4.43
CA ASP A 370 -26.22 4.44 -4.92
C ASP A 370 -25.96 3.19 -4.07
N THR A 371 -27.02 2.69 -3.43
CA THR A 371 -26.97 1.57 -2.49
C THR A 371 -27.48 0.26 -3.09
N ASP A 372 -27.99 0.27 -4.32
CA ASP A 372 -28.66 -0.89 -4.94
C ASP A 372 -28.14 -1.27 -6.34
N ASP A 373 -27.02 -0.68 -6.78
CA ASP A 373 -26.38 -0.89 -8.08
C ASP A 373 -27.28 -0.52 -9.28
N SER A 374 -28.29 0.34 -9.07
CA SER A 374 -29.21 0.77 -10.12
C SER A 374 -28.62 1.77 -11.12
N LEU A 375 -27.47 2.38 -10.77
CA LEU A 375 -26.88 3.55 -11.43
C LEU A 375 -27.81 4.78 -11.40
N THR A 376 -28.78 4.77 -10.49
CA THR A 376 -29.71 5.86 -10.23
C THR A 376 -29.75 6.18 -8.75
N VAL A 377 -30.25 7.36 -8.41
CA VAL A 377 -30.62 7.70 -7.03
C VAL A 377 -32.14 7.82 -7.00
N ASP A 378 -32.79 6.85 -6.37
CA ASP A 378 -34.25 6.80 -6.30
C ASP A 378 -34.77 7.54 -5.07
N LYS A 379 -35.74 8.44 -5.29
CA LYS A 379 -36.43 9.17 -4.22
C LYS A 379 -37.92 8.88 -4.25
N TYR A 380 -38.41 8.30 -3.18
CA TYR A 380 -39.78 7.89 -2.98
C TYR A 380 -40.57 8.90 -2.15
N PHE A 381 -41.76 9.23 -2.64
CA PHE A 381 -42.69 10.18 -2.05
C PHE A 381 -44.07 9.54 -1.88
N ASP A 382 -44.80 9.95 -0.84
CA ASP A 382 -46.20 9.58 -0.67
C ASP A 382 -47.11 10.33 -1.67
N ALA A 383 -48.41 10.01 -1.66
CA ALA A 383 -49.39 10.64 -2.55
C ALA A 383 -49.50 12.17 -2.34
N ASP A 384 -49.14 12.67 -1.15
CA ASP A 384 -49.15 14.10 -0.80
C ASP A 384 -47.81 14.81 -1.14
N GLY A 385 -46.79 14.05 -1.55
CA GLY A 385 -45.47 14.55 -1.93
C GLY A 385 -44.47 14.66 -0.78
N ASN A 386 -44.74 14.03 0.38
CA ASN A 386 -43.79 13.95 1.49
C ASN A 386 -42.77 12.83 1.25
N ASP A 387 -41.53 13.05 1.69
CA ASP A 387 -40.45 12.05 1.61
C ASP A 387 -40.79 10.81 2.44
N LEU A 388 -40.66 9.64 1.80
CA LEU A 388 -40.78 8.35 2.46
C LEU A 388 -39.40 7.86 2.90
N ALA A 389 -38.95 8.33 4.06
CA ALA A 389 -37.60 8.05 4.58
C ALA A 389 -37.26 6.57 4.72
N GLU A 390 -38.25 5.69 4.89
CA GLU A 390 -38.06 4.24 4.99
C GLU A 390 -37.77 3.55 3.65
N PHE A 391 -38.02 4.21 2.51
CA PHE A 391 -37.73 3.70 1.17
C PHE A 391 -36.53 4.42 0.51
N ASN A 392 -36.02 5.49 1.11
CA ASN A 392 -34.94 6.32 0.58
C ASN A 392 -33.59 5.91 1.20
N GLU A 393 -33.07 4.74 0.82
CA GLU A 393 -31.74 4.27 1.24
C GLU A 393 -30.60 5.00 0.49
N ASP A 394 -30.85 5.42 -0.76
CA ASP A 394 -29.92 6.25 -1.52
C ASP A 394 -29.79 7.66 -0.95
N SER A 395 -28.59 8.23 -1.02
CA SER A 395 -28.34 9.57 -0.53
C SER A 395 -27.49 10.39 -1.49
N ILE A 396 -27.65 11.72 -1.43
CA ILE A 396 -26.81 12.66 -2.14
C ILE A 396 -25.99 13.42 -1.11
N TRP A 397 -24.69 13.19 -1.15
CA TRP A 397 -23.73 13.87 -0.29
C TRP A 397 -23.43 15.25 -0.86
N ASN A 398 -23.41 16.27 0.01
CA ASN A 398 -23.01 17.63 -0.37
C ASN A 398 -21.65 17.62 -1.10
N PHE A 399 -20.73 16.82 -0.56
CA PHE A 399 -19.50 16.42 -1.22
C PHE A 399 -19.06 15.07 -0.67
N HIS A 400 -18.29 14.35 -1.47
CA HIS A 400 -17.57 13.15 -1.08
C HIS A 400 -16.11 13.25 -1.52
N VAL A 401 -15.21 12.56 -0.82
CA VAL A 401 -13.76 12.63 -1.08
C VAL A 401 -13.17 11.22 -1.12
N TRP A 402 -12.57 10.88 -2.25
CA TRP A 402 -11.82 9.63 -2.46
C TRP A 402 -10.38 9.92 -2.91
N ASN A 403 -9.69 8.93 -3.47
CA ASN A 403 -8.32 9.05 -3.95
C ASN A 403 -8.16 8.54 -5.38
N ASP A 404 -7.36 9.24 -6.19
CA ASP A 404 -6.84 8.70 -7.45
C ASP A 404 -5.39 8.27 -7.26
N CYS A 405 -5.06 7.02 -7.59
CA CYS A 405 -3.70 6.49 -7.62
C CYS A 405 -3.21 6.28 -9.06
N TRP A 406 -1.99 6.74 -9.37
CA TRP A 406 -1.41 6.57 -10.71
C TRP A 406 -0.70 5.23 -10.84
N MET A 407 -1.15 4.41 -11.79
CA MET A 407 -0.48 3.15 -12.13
C MET A 407 -0.88 2.60 -13.49
N ALA A 408 -0.06 1.70 -14.03
CA ALA A 408 -0.45 0.81 -15.12
C ALA A 408 -1.48 -0.24 -14.65
N ARG A 409 -2.31 -0.70 -15.60
CA ARG A 409 -3.32 -1.76 -15.41
C ARG A 409 -3.05 -2.92 -16.35
N PRO A 410 -2.00 -3.74 -16.11
CA PRO A 410 -1.68 -4.88 -16.98
C PRO A 410 -2.74 -5.99 -16.92
N ASP A 411 -3.65 -5.93 -15.94
CA ASP A 411 -4.82 -6.77 -15.79
C ASP A 411 -6.01 -6.34 -16.68
N LEU A 412 -5.94 -5.15 -17.30
CA LEU A 412 -6.92 -4.63 -18.25
C LEU A 412 -6.33 -4.50 -19.66
N PRO A 413 -7.16 -4.30 -20.71
CA PRO A 413 -6.66 -3.95 -22.03
C PRO A 413 -5.78 -2.69 -22.01
N ALA A 414 -4.95 -2.52 -23.03
CA ALA A 414 -4.12 -1.32 -23.14
C ALA A 414 -4.97 -0.04 -23.20
N GLY A 415 -4.55 0.99 -22.46
CA GLY A 415 -5.23 2.30 -22.43
C GLY A 415 -6.02 2.61 -21.16
N TYR A 416 -6.15 1.66 -20.22
CA TYR A 416 -6.85 1.87 -18.93
C TYR A 416 -5.93 2.17 -17.74
N GLY A 417 -4.62 2.28 -17.97
CA GLY A 417 -3.68 2.79 -16.97
C GLY A 417 -3.84 4.30 -16.71
N GLY A 418 -2.97 4.86 -15.88
CA GLY A 418 -3.05 6.24 -15.42
C GLY A 418 -3.76 6.33 -14.08
N TRP A 419 -4.62 7.34 -13.89
CA TRP A 419 -5.36 7.51 -12.64
C TRP A 419 -6.43 6.44 -12.43
N GLN A 420 -6.39 5.82 -11.24
CA GLN A 420 -7.35 4.83 -10.79
C GLN A 420 -8.01 5.32 -9.51
N ALA A 421 -9.34 5.40 -9.49
CA ALA A 421 -10.10 5.77 -8.32
C ALA A 421 -10.10 4.60 -7.30
N ILE A 422 -9.76 4.91 -6.05
CA ILE A 422 -9.96 4.05 -4.89
C ILE A 422 -10.67 4.88 -3.83
N ASP A 423 -11.57 4.24 -3.09
CA ASP A 423 -12.25 4.87 -1.97
C ASP A 423 -12.09 4.03 -0.71
N ALA A 424 -11.55 4.68 0.33
CA ALA A 424 -11.33 4.10 1.63
C ALA A 424 -12.49 4.36 2.60
N THR A 425 -13.46 5.19 2.21
CA THR A 425 -14.66 5.45 2.99
C THR A 425 -15.56 4.21 2.90
N PRO A 426 -15.98 3.63 4.03
CA PRO A 426 -16.88 2.48 4.00
C PRO A 426 -18.27 2.94 3.52
N GLN A 427 -18.58 2.66 2.27
CA GLN A 427 -19.83 2.95 1.59
C GLN A 427 -20.54 1.61 1.32
N GLU A 428 -20.17 0.96 0.20
CA GLU A 428 -20.65 -0.38 -0.15
C GLU A 428 -19.56 -1.44 0.03
N THR A 429 -19.99 -2.70 0.11
CA THR A 429 -19.05 -3.83 0.16
C THR A 429 -18.71 -4.32 -1.23
N SER A 430 -17.42 -4.53 -1.50
CA SER A 430 -16.96 -5.21 -2.71
C SER A 430 -16.23 -6.50 -2.32
N GLU A 431 -16.68 -7.62 -2.90
CA GLU A 431 -16.21 -8.96 -2.53
C GLU A 431 -16.37 -9.28 -1.03
N GLY A 432 -17.39 -8.69 -0.39
CA GLY A 432 -17.73 -8.91 1.02
C GLY A 432 -16.90 -8.13 2.03
N ALA A 433 -16.17 -7.10 1.62
CA ALA A 433 -15.42 -6.19 2.49
C ALA A 433 -15.64 -4.73 2.10
N PHE A 434 -15.52 -3.80 3.05
CA PHE A 434 -15.58 -2.35 2.84
C PHE A 434 -14.28 -1.85 2.18
N GLN A 435 -14.26 -1.94 0.85
CA GLN A 435 -13.17 -1.52 -0.01
C GLN A 435 -13.74 -1.10 -1.37
N ALA A 436 -13.09 -0.15 -2.06
CA ALA A 436 -13.49 0.22 -3.41
C ALA A 436 -12.28 0.54 -4.29
N GLY A 437 -12.35 0.07 -5.53
CA GLY A 437 -11.34 0.27 -6.57
C GLY A 437 -10.19 -0.75 -6.51
N PRO A 438 -9.15 -0.57 -7.36
CA PRO A 438 -8.94 0.54 -8.27
C PRO A 438 -9.81 0.48 -9.55
N ALA A 439 -10.67 1.49 -9.73
CA ALA A 439 -11.46 1.71 -10.93
C ALA A 439 -10.70 2.63 -11.91
N SER A 440 -10.59 2.25 -13.18
CA SER A 440 -9.90 3.10 -14.17
C SER A 440 -10.73 4.35 -14.46
N VAL A 441 -10.21 5.54 -14.16
CA VAL A 441 -10.91 6.81 -14.42
C VAL A 441 -11.21 6.98 -15.92
N VAL A 442 -10.37 6.39 -16.79
CA VAL A 442 -10.62 6.34 -18.24
C VAL A 442 -11.83 5.49 -18.57
N ALA A 443 -11.99 4.32 -17.92
CA ALA A 443 -13.15 3.45 -18.11
C ALA A 443 -14.45 4.14 -17.63
N ILE A 444 -14.42 4.75 -16.44
CA ILE A 444 -15.55 5.52 -15.89
C ILE A 444 -15.98 6.60 -16.88
N ARG A 445 -15.03 7.41 -17.36
CA ARG A 445 -15.31 8.48 -18.32
C ARG A 445 -15.94 7.99 -19.63
N ARG A 446 -15.64 6.74 -20.04
CA ARG A 446 -16.18 6.12 -21.26
C ARG A 446 -17.48 5.35 -21.02
N GLY A 447 -17.94 5.25 -19.77
CA GLY A 447 -19.08 4.40 -19.40
C GLY A 447 -18.78 2.89 -19.50
N GLU A 448 -17.51 2.50 -19.51
CA GLU A 448 -17.07 1.10 -19.65
C GLU A 448 -17.00 0.43 -18.27
N ILE A 449 -18.15 0.28 -17.62
CA ILE A 449 -18.27 -0.13 -16.21
C ILE A 449 -18.13 -1.63 -15.94
N SER A 450 -17.94 -2.45 -16.97
CA SER A 450 -17.73 -3.91 -16.80
C SER A 450 -16.31 -4.28 -16.35
N HIS A 451 -15.38 -3.32 -16.36
CA HIS A 451 -13.99 -3.56 -15.98
C HIS A 451 -13.85 -3.58 -14.46
N LEU A 452 -13.08 -4.55 -13.96
CA LEU A 452 -12.66 -4.51 -12.57
C LEU A 452 -11.77 -3.29 -12.29
N TYR A 453 -11.78 -2.69 -11.11
CA TYR A 453 -12.60 -3.03 -9.95
C TYR A 453 -13.66 -1.96 -9.73
N ASP A 454 -14.85 -2.36 -9.25
CA ASP A 454 -15.87 -1.48 -8.68
C ASP A 454 -16.26 -0.28 -9.57
N ALA A 455 -16.13 -0.45 -10.89
CA ALA A 455 -16.41 0.59 -11.86
C ALA A 455 -17.89 1.01 -11.92
N PRO A 456 -18.89 0.12 -11.74
CA PRO A 456 -20.29 0.53 -11.66
C PRO A 456 -20.54 1.50 -10.50
N PHE A 457 -20.06 1.15 -9.30
CA PHE A 457 -20.17 1.98 -8.10
C PHE A 457 -19.56 3.38 -8.31
N VAL A 458 -18.29 3.45 -8.73
CA VAL A 458 -17.62 4.75 -8.98
C VAL A 458 -18.30 5.54 -10.11
N PHE A 459 -18.90 4.87 -11.09
CA PHE A 459 -19.65 5.53 -12.16
C PHE A 459 -20.96 6.13 -11.63
N ALA A 460 -21.69 5.41 -10.78
CA ALA A 460 -22.90 5.90 -10.14
C ALA A 460 -22.60 7.17 -9.32
N GLU A 461 -21.50 7.19 -8.55
CA GLU A 461 -21.12 8.35 -7.73
C GLU A 461 -21.04 9.67 -8.52
N VAL A 462 -20.63 9.61 -9.79
CA VAL A 462 -20.40 10.79 -10.65
C VAL A 462 -21.47 11.01 -11.72
N ASN A 463 -22.29 10.01 -12.02
CA ASN A 463 -23.16 10.04 -13.20
C ASN A 463 -24.56 9.42 -12.97
N ALA A 464 -24.95 9.14 -11.72
CA ALA A 464 -26.30 8.68 -11.42
C ALA A 464 -27.35 9.77 -11.72
N ASP A 465 -28.43 9.35 -12.36
CA ASP A 465 -29.63 10.17 -12.54
C ASP A 465 -30.49 10.11 -11.28
N ILE A 466 -31.12 11.22 -10.89
CA ILE A 466 -32.03 11.23 -9.73
C ILE A 466 -33.46 11.02 -10.22
N VAL A 467 -34.08 9.90 -9.88
CA VAL A 467 -35.45 9.57 -10.26
C VAL A 467 -36.39 9.78 -9.07
N HIS A 468 -37.51 10.48 -9.29
CA HIS A 468 -38.50 10.71 -8.26
C HIS A 468 -39.72 9.83 -8.53
N TRP A 469 -40.11 9.03 -7.54
CA TRP A 469 -41.22 8.10 -7.55
C TRP A 469 -42.29 8.56 -6.55
N GLN A 470 -43.55 8.46 -6.94
CA GLN A 470 -44.68 8.77 -6.08
C GLN A 470 -45.62 7.57 -5.99
N ILE A 471 -46.17 7.28 -4.81
CA ILE A 471 -47.23 6.29 -4.66
C ILE A 471 -48.39 6.65 -5.60
N ASP A 472 -48.83 5.67 -6.39
CA ASP A 472 -49.94 5.81 -7.32
C ASP A 472 -50.77 4.51 -7.30
N GLU A 473 -51.93 4.56 -6.65
CA GLU A 473 -52.83 3.40 -6.52
C GLU A 473 -53.45 2.98 -7.86
N ASP A 474 -53.48 3.89 -8.85
CA ASP A 474 -53.97 3.59 -10.20
C ASP A 474 -52.89 2.95 -11.09
N SER A 475 -51.64 2.86 -10.61
CA SER A 475 -50.53 2.21 -11.29
C SER A 475 -50.47 0.72 -10.98
N ASP A 476 -50.28 -0.11 -12.02
CA ASP A 476 -50.17 -1.58 -11.88
C ASP A 476 -49.02 -2.04 -10.94
N PHE A 477 -47.99 -1.20 -10.75
CA PHE A 477 -46.86 -1.48 -9.86
C PHE A 477 -46.84 -0.59 -8.60
N GLY A 478 -47.90 0.20 -8.36
CA GLY A 478 -48.08 1.01 -7.15
C GLY A 478 -47.30 2.33 -7.10
N TRP A 479 -46.50 2.63 -8.13
CA TRP A 479 -45.72 3.86 -8.20
C TRP A 479 -45.88 4.55 -9.55
N ARG A 480 -45.64 5.85 -9.57
CA ARG A 480 -45.54 6.67 -10.77
C ARG A 480 -44.24 7.46 -10.75
N LYS A 481 -43.51 7.40 -11.86
CA LYS A 481 -42.33 8.23 -12.09
C LYS A 481 -42.75 9.69 -12.31
N LEU A 482 -42.35 10.58 -11.42
CA LEU A 482 -42.64 12.01 -11.51
C LEU A 482 -41.68 12.73 -12.45
N LYS A 483 -40.38 12.56 -12.21
CA LYS A 483 -39.32 13.22 -12.99
C LYS A 483 -38.01 12.45 -12.88
N THR A 484 -37.16 12.62 -13.89
CA THR A 484 -35.74 12.30 -13.82
C THR A 484 -34.95 13.59 -13.92
N ASN A 485 -34.14 13.86 -12.91
CA ASN A 485 -33.14 14.91 -13.01
C ASN A 485 -31.88 14.26 -13.61
N THR A 486 -31.72 14.42 -14.92
CA THR A 486 -30.50 14.02 -15.63
C THR A 486 -29.43 15.09 -15.43
N TYR A 487 -28.18 14.70 -15.22
CA TYR A 487 -27.06 15.64 -15.29
C TYR A 487 -26.88 16.08 -16.76
N GLN A 488 -27.09 17.38 -17.06
CA GLN A 488 -26.81 17.99 -18.38
C GLN A 488 -25.51 18.77 -18.37
#